data_AF-D2PBX9-F1
#
_entry.id   AF-D2PBX9-F1
#
_cell.length_a   1.000
_cell.length_b   1.000
_cell.length_c   1.000
_cell.angle_alpha   90.00
_cell.angle_beta   90.00
_cell.angle_gamma   90.00
#
_symmetry.space_group_name_H-M   'P 1'
#
loop_
_entity.id
_entity.type
_entity.pdbx_description
1 polymer ?
#
loop_
_entity_poly.entity_id
_entity_poly.type
_entity_poly.pdbx_seq_one_letter_code
_entity_poly.pdbx_strand_id
1 'polypeptide(L)'
;MLYVNHRANMISTQIPSKSMIKRIDIFYVLSEGIIVSADIQSKSRKDLTHYTRLVLDPLTLNLVKYSCDCEGYTFRHHCWHIETLKQLVVSDERVREEVMKAKEELMRIEEDIASWG
;
A
#
# COMPACT_ATOMS: atom_id res chain seq x y z
N MET A 1 28.39 -15.06 -12.63
CA MET A 1 27.14 -14.97 -11.82
C MET A 1 26.82 -13.49 -11.67
N LEU A 2 26.07 -12.93 -12.63
CA LEU A 2 25.76 -11.51 -12.66
C LEU A 2 24.58 -11.27 -11.72
N TYR A 3 24.84 -10.66 -10.57
CA TYR A 3 23.79 -10.02 -9.78
C TYR A 3 23.26 -8.84 -10.62
N VAL A 4 22.19 -9.08 -11.35
CA VAL A 4 21.42 -7.97 -11.94
C VAL A 4 20.75 -7.28 -10.76
N ASN A 5 21.39 -6.19 -10.33
CA ASN A 5 20.84 -5.26 -9.35
C ASN A 5 19.68 -4.52 -10.03
N HIS A 6 18.56 -5.22 -10.26
CA HIS A 6 17.28 -4.58 -10.47
C HIS A 6 16.95 -3.90 -9.15
N ARG A 7 17.40 -2.65 -9.02
CA ARG A 7 16.68 -1.67 -8.23
C ARG A 7 15.22 -1.80 -8.66
N ALA A 8 14.41 -2.47 -7.85
CA ALA A 8 12.98 -2.33 -7.92
C ALA A 8 12.74 -0.82 -7.98
N ASN A 9 12.23 -0.32 -9.10
CA ASN A 9 11.82 1.06 -9.25
C ASN A 9 10.64 1.24 -8.29
N MET A 10 10.97 1.45 -7.02
CA MET A 10 10.02 1.71 -5.97
C MET A 10 9.58 3.17 -6.16
N ILE A 11 8.62 3.36 -7.06
CA ILE A 11 8.00 4.66 -7.30
C ILE A 11 7.05 4.91 -6.13
N SER A 12 7.55 5.58 -5.09
CA SER A 12 6.73 6.01 -3.95
C SER A 12 6.02 7.30 -4.32
N THR A 13 4.75 7.23 -4.71
CA THR A 13 3.96 8.44 -4.92
C THR A 13 3.40 8.94 -3.59
N GLN A 14 3.88 10.10 -3.12
CA GLN A 14 3.34 10.77 -1.94
C GLN A 14 2.09 11.58 -2.28
N ILE A 15 0.96 11.27 -1.64
CA ILE A 15 -0.30 12.01 -1.81
C ILE A 15 -0.52 12.92 -0.58
N PRO A 16 -0.71 14.25 -0.77
CA PRO A 16 -1.08 15.16 0.32
C PRO A 16 -2.40 14.74 0.96
N SER A 17 -2.42 14.60 2.28
CA SER A 17 -3.52 13.95 2.99
C SER A 17 -4.32 14.91 3.90
N LYS A 18 -5.58 14.53 4.21
CA LYS A 18 -6.40 15.13 5.27
C LYS A 18 -5.63 15.13 6.60
N SER A 19 -5.86 16.09 7.50
CA SER A 19 -5.00 16.36 8.67
C SER A 19 -4.49 15.15 9.48
N MET A 20 -5.24 14.05 9.54
CA MET A 20 -4.88 12.83 10.28
C MET A 20 -3.99 11.86 9.49
N ILE A 21 -4.04 11.84 8.16
CA ILE A 21 -3.11 11.04 7.34
C ILE A 21 -1.91 11.96 7.06
N LYS A 22 -0.69 11.47 7.29
CA LYS A 22 0.53 12.29 7.19
C LYS A 22 1.34 11.98 5.94
N ARG A 23 1.30 10.73 5.50
CA ARG A 23 1.94 10.22 4.30
C ARG A 23 1.13 9.06 3.76
N ILE A 24 1.10 8.92 2.45
CA ILE A 24 0.57 7.76 1.72
C ILE A 24 1.65 7.37 0.72
N ASP A 25 1.97 6.09 0.65
CA ASP A 25 2.90 5.52 -0.32
C ASP A 25 2.24 4.31 -0.97
N ILE A 26 2.28 4.25 -2.30
CA ILE A 26 1.70 3.18 -3.12
C ILE A 26 2.83 2.58 -3.95
N PHE A 27 3.02 1.28 -3.87
CA PHE A 27 4.07 0.55 -4.60
C PHE A 27 3.65 -0.91 -4.79
N TYR A 28 4.46 -1.73 -5.45
CA TYR A 28 4.18 -3.15 -5.62
C TYR A 28 5.42 -4.00 -5.33
N VAL A 29 5.18 -5.27 -4.99
CA VAL A 29 6.21 -6.31 -4.81
C VAL A 29 5.74 -7.54 -5.55
N LEU A 30 6.57 -8.06 -6.47
CA LEU A 30 6.23 -9.18 -7.36
C LEU A 30 5.66 -10.41 -6.61
N SER A 31 6.19 -10.72 -5.42
CA SER A 31 5.76 -11.87 -4.62
C SER A 31 4.59 -11.59 -3.66
N GLU A 32 4.10 -10.36 -3.57
CA GLU A 32 3.09 -9.98 -2.57
C GLU A 32 1.85 -9.27 -3.17
N GLY A 33 2.03 -8.47 -4.23
CA GLY A 33 0.98 -7.66 -4.84
C GLY A 33 1.21 -6.16 -4.65
N ILE A 34 0.11 -5.39 -4.76
CA ILE A 34 0.13 -3.93 -4.66
C ILE A 34 -0.02 -3.54 -3.19
N ILE A 35 0.85 -2.65 -2.74
CA ILE A 35 0.95 -2.23 -1.34
C ILE A 35 0.53 -0.78 -1.27
N VAL A 36 -0.51 -0.52 -0.47
CA VAL A 36 -0.90 0.83 -0.06
C VAL A 36 -0.53 0.99 1.39
N SER A 37 0.36 1.92 1.70
CA SER A 37 0.78 2.22 3.05
C SER A 37 0.55 3.67 3.40
N ALA A 38 0.30 3.95 4.68
CA ALA A 38 0.08 5.30 5.16
C ALA A 38 0.52 5.45 6.62
N ASP A 39 1.06 6.63 6.94
CA ASP A 39 1.26 7.07 8.31
C ASP A 39 -0.01 7.79 8.76
N ILE A 40 -0.75 7.18 9.69
CA ILE A 40 -2.04 7.71 10.16
C ILE A 40 -1.92 8.11 11.63
N GLN A 41 -2.19 9.38 11.93
CA GLN A 41 -2.19 9.95 13.27
C GLN A 41 -3.24 9.27 14.16
N SER A 42 -2.85 8.97 15.39
CA SER A 42 -3.75 8.45 16.42
C SER A 42 -4.87 9.44 16.72
N LYS A 43 -6.08 8.92 16.93
CA LYS A 43 -7.23 9.72 17.38
C LYS A 43 -7.04 10.30 18.78
N SER A 44 -6.35 9.58 19.66
CA SER A 44 -6.22 9.93 21.08
C SER A 44 -4.93 10.67 21.41
N ARG A 45 -3.92 10.61 20.54
CA ARG A 45 -2.60 11.21 20.76
C ARG A 45 -2.10 11.90 19.48
N LYS A 46 -1.96 13.23 19.52
CA LYS A 46 -1.59 14.04 18.34
C LYS A 46 -0.14 13.86 17.91
N ASP A 47 0.73 13.48 18.82
CA ASP A 47 2.16 13.24 18.61
C ASP A 47 2.47 11.81 18.14
N LEU A 48 1.46 10.94 18.06
CA LEU A 48 1.61 9.55 17.67
C LEU A 48 1.02 9.29 16.28
N THR A 49 1.83 8.70 15.40
CA THR A 49 1.41 8.20 14.09
C THR A 49 1.64 6.69 14.03
N HIS A 50 0.77 6.02 13.30
CA HIS A 50 0.77 4.58 13.14
C HIS A 50 0.99 4.20 11.68
N TYR A 51 2.01 3.38 11.43
CA TYR A 51 2.23 2.82 10.11
C TYR A 51 1.16 1.78 9.81
N THR A 52 0.42 2.01 8.73
CA THR A 52 -0.75 1.22 8.35
C THR A 52 -0.56 0.76 6.91
N ARG A 53 -0.78 -0.53 6.64
CA ARG A 53 -0.51 -1.16 5.35
C ARG A 53 -1.67 -2.05 4.91
N LEU A 54 -2.03 -1.94 3.64
CA LEU A 54 -2.92 -2.84 2.90
C LEU A 54 -2.13 -3.49 1.76
N VAL A 55 -2.41 -4.76 1.50
CA VAL A 55 -1.89 -5.48 0.33
C VAL A 55 -3.08 -5.92 -0.50
N LEU A 56 -3.10 -5.50 -1.75
CA LEU A 56 -4.13 -5.79 -2.73
C LEU A 56 -3.60 -6.81 -3.73
N ASP A 57 -4.44 -7.79 -4.03
CA ASP A 57 -4.20 -8.71 -5.13
C ASP A 57 -4.21 -7.94 -6.46
N PRO A 58 -3.18 -8.05 -7.31
CA PRO A 58 -3.09 -7.21 -8.51
C PRO A 58 -4.15 -7.54 -9.57
N LEU A 59 -4.65 -8.78 -9.59
CA LEU A 59 -5.65 -9.22 -10.56
C LEU A 59 -7.04 -8.68 -10.18
N THR A 60 -7.45 -8.94 -8.95
CA THR A 60 -8.79 -8.67 -8.43
C THR A 60 -8.93 -7.35 -7.67
N LEU A 61 -7.82 -6.75 -7.24
CA LEU A 61 -7.74 -5.61 -6.32
C LEU A 61 -8.38 -5.85 -4.94
N ASN A 62 -8.66 -7.12 -4.62
CA ASN A 62 -9.17 -7.49 -3.31
C ASN A 62 -8.08 -7.38 -2.25
N LEU A 63 -8.47 -6.98 -1.05
CA LEU A 63 -7.57 -6.93 0.11
C LEU A 63 -7.19 -8.35 0.55
N VAL A 64 -5.90 -8.68 0.47
CA VAL A 64 -5.37 -10.01 0.86
C VAL A 64 -4.65 -9.99 2.20
N LYS A 65 -3.99 -8.88 2.55
CA LYS A 65 -3.31 -8.71 3.84
C LYS A 65 -3.44 -7.27 4.31
N TYR A 66 -3.42 -7.07 5.61
CA TYR A 66 -3.41 -5.74 6.21
C TYR A 66 -2.70 -5.77 7.56
N SER A 67 -2.04 -4.67 7.92
CA SER A 67 -1.35 -4.52 9.20
C SER A 67 -1.36 -3.08 9.69
N CYS A 68 -1.34 -2.90 11.01
CA CYS A 68 -1.12 -1.61 11.65
C CYS A 68 -0.28 -1.82 12.90
N ASP A 69 0.64 -0.90 13.20
CA ASP A 69 1.51 -0.98 14.38
C ASP A 69 0.85 -0.51 15.69
N CYS A 70 -0.44 -0.17 15.66
CA CYS A 70 -1.16 0.29 16.85
C CYS A 70 -1.56 -0.87 17.77
N GLU A 71 -1.61 -0.60 19.08
CA GLU A 71 -2.01 -1.57 20.10
C GLU A 71 -3.36 -2.24 19.79
N GLY A 72 -4.33 -1.47 19.29
CA GLY A 72 -5.65 -2.00 18.93
C GLY A 72 -5.57 -3.11 17.87
N TYR A 73 -4.66 -2.99 16.91
CA TYR A 73 -4.41 -4.04 15.93
C TYR A 73 -3.62 -5.20 16.55
N THR A 74 -2.57 -4.92 17.33
CA THR A 74 -1.77 -5.96 17.98
C THR A 74 -2.59 -6.88 18.89
N PHE A 75 -3.54 -6.32 19.66
CA PHE A 75 -4.31 -7.09 20.64
C PHE A 75 -5.62 -7.67 20.12
N ARG A 76 -6.23 -7.06 19.08
CA ARG A 76 -7.57 -7.44 18.61
C ARG A 76 -7.70 -7.60 17.10
N HIS A 77 -6.62 -7.37 16.35
CA HIS A 77 -6.61 -7.33 14.88
C HIS A 77 -7.64 -6.38 14.25
N HIS A 78 -8.17 -5.43 15.04
CA HIS A 78 -9.18 -4.49 14.63
C HIS A 78 -8.79 -3.09 15.09
N CYS A 79 -8.50 -2.20 14.14
CA CYS A 79 -8.19 -0.82 14.44
C CYS A 79 -8.80 0.13 13.43
N TRP A 80 -9.02 1.37 13.88
CA TRP A 80 -9.59 2.41 13.05
C TRP A 80 -8.67 2.84 11.89
N HIS A 81 -7.34 2.71 12.04
CA HIS A 81 -6.40 3.10 10.99
C HIS A 81 -6.55 2.23 9.73
N ILE A 82 -6.73 0.92 9.90
CA ILE A 82 -7.00 0.00 8.78
C ILE A 82 -8.29 0.40 8.05
N GLU A 83 -9.38 0.65 8.79
CA GLU A 83 -10.66 1.06 8.18
C GLU A 83 -10.55 2.41 7.47
N THR A 84 -9.76 3.33 8.02
CA THR A 84 -9.48 4.63 7.40
C THR A 84 -8.75 4.45 6.07
N LEU A 85 -7.74 3.58 6.04
CA LEU A 85 -6.97 3.33 4.83
C LEU A 85 -7.80 2.58 3.77
N LYS A 86 -8.66 1.63 4.19
CA LYS A 86 -9.62 0.97 3.28
C LYS A 86 -10.56 1.98 2.63
N GLN A 87 -11.15 2.85 3.44
CA GLN A 87 -12.04 3.90 2.93
C GLN A 87 -11.30 4.84 1.97
N LEU A 88 -10.05 5.19 2.28
CA LEU A 88 -9.24 6.06 1.43
C LEU A 88 -8.99 5.43 0.05
N VAL A 89 -8.59 4.16 0.00
CA VAL A 89 -8.35 3.42 -1.27
C VAL A 89 -9.61 3.39 -2.15
N VAL A 90 -10.80 3.35 -1.55
CA VAL A 90 -12.08 3.31 -2.28
C VAL A 90 -12.59 4.70 -2.67
N SER A 91 -12.37 5.72 -1.83
CA SER A 91 -13.04 7.02 -1.95
C SER A 91 -12.17 8.14 -2.53
N ASP A 92 -10.84 8.00 -2.51
CA ASP A 92 -9.93 9.00 -3.04
C ASP A 92 -9.50 8.62 -4.46
N GLU A 93 -9.95 9.37 -5.46
CA GLU A 93 -9.68 9.11 -6.87
C GLU A 93 -8.18 9.09 -7.17
N ARG A 94 -7.38 9.95 -6.52
CA ARG A 94 -5.93 10.01 -6.78
C ARG A 94 -5.24 8.75 -6.26
N VAL A 95 -5.65 8.26 -5.09
CA VAL A 95 -5.14 6.99 -4.55
C VAL A 95 -5.51 5.85 -5.49
N ARG A 96 -6.74 5.84 -5.99
CA ARG A 96 -7.21 4.81 -6.92
C ARG A 96 -6.45 4.81 -8.24
N GLU A 97 -6.21 5.99 -8.82
CA GLU A 97 -5.42 6.14 -10.04
C GLU A 97 -3.99 5.60 -9.87
N GLU A 98 -3.33 5.92 -8.76
CA GLU A 98 -1.97 5.43 -8.47
C GLU A 98 -1.93 3.91 -8.22
N VAL A 99 -2.95 3.35 -7.58
CA VAL A 99 -3.11 1.89 -7.44
C VAL A 99 -3.26 1.23 -8.83
N MET A 100 -4.02 1.83 -9.73
CA MET A 100 -4.18 1.31 -11.10
C MET A 100 -2.89 1.39 -11.91
N LYS A 101 -2.10 2.46 -11.77
CA LYS A 101 -0.77 2.55 -12.40
C LYS A 101 0.17 1.46 -11.88
N ALA A 102 0.21 1.26 -10.56
CA ALA A 102 1.00 0.19 -9.95
C ALA A 102 0.57 -1.20 -10.44
N LYS A 103 -0.74 -1.42 -10.61
CA LYS A 103 -1.28 -2.64 -11.21
C LYS A 103 -0.76 -2.84 -12.64
N GLU A 104 -0.93 -1.85 -13.51
CA GLU A 104 -0.52 -1.96 -14.91
C GLU A 104 0.98 -2.20 -15.06
N GLU A 105 1.78 -1.53 -14.24
CA GLU A 105 3.23 -1.71 -14.24
C GLU A 105 3.63 -3.12 -13.79
N LEU A 106 3.05 -3.61 -12.69
CA LEU A 106 3.28 -4.96 -12.21
C LEU A 106 2.90 -6.02 -13.25
N MET A 107 1.72 -5.89 -13.87
CA MET A 107 1.27 -6.83 -14.91
C MET A 107 2.22 -6.85 -16.12
N ARG A 108 2.70 -5.69 -16.57
CA ARG A 108 3.69 -5.63 -17.66
C ARG A 108 4.99 -6.35 -17.31
N ILE A 109 5.45 -6.25 -16.06
CA ILE A 109 6.65 -6.94 -15.60
C ILE A 109 6.41 -8.45 -15.52
N GLU A 110 5.26 -8.89 -15.00
CA GLU A 110 4.93 -10.31 -14.94
C GLU A 110 4.81 -10.95 -16.34
N GLU A 111 4.22 -10.23 -17.29
CA GLU A 111 4.14 -10.66 -18.70
C GLU A 111 5.53 -10.76 -19.35
N ASP A 112 6.41 -9.76 -19.14
CA ASP A 112 7.78 -9.79 -19.63
C ASP A 112 8.55 -10.99 -19.05
N ILE A 113 8.47 -11.23 -17.74
CA ILE A 113 9.10 -12.39 -17.08
C ILE A 113 8.55 -13.71 -17.66
N ALA A 114 7.24 -13.82 -17.85
CA ALA A 114 6.62 -15.02 -18.41
C ALA A 114 7.05 -15.27 -19.87
N SER A 115 7.40 -14.22 -20.62
CA SER A 115 7.87 -14.31 -22.00
C SER A 115 9.30 -14.86 -22.13
N TRP A 116 10.08 -14.88 -21.05
CA TRP A 116 11.47 -15.37 -21.04
C TRP A 116 11.60 -16.90 -20.86
N GLY A 117 10.49 -17.63 -21.02
CA GLY A 117 10.39 -19.09 -20.86
C GLY A 117 11.52 -19.90 -21.49
#